data_AF-A0A0S8IB39-F1
#
_entry.id   AF-A0A0S8IB39-F1
#
_cell.length_a   1.000
_cell.length_b   1.000
_cell.length_c   1.000
_cell.angle_alpha   90.00
_cell.angle_beta   90.00
_cell.angle_gamma   90.00
#
_symmetry.space_group_name_H-M   'P 1'
#
loop_
_entity.id
_entity.type
_entity.pdbx_description
1 polymer ?
#
loop_
_entity_poly.entity_id
_entity_poly.type
_entity_poly.pdbx_seq_one_letter_code
_entity_poly.pdbx_strand_id
1 'polypeptide(L)'
;MGSELKSAWELAMEKTQKMGGDKVPSLSSDEKEEIAEIRKVYEAKFAEVEILVQDQEKKNLDLDRLRRERDQKIEAVYERAKKR
;
A
#
# COMPACT_ATOMS: atom_id res chain seq x y z
N MET A 1 -11.01 4.20 13.90
CA MET A 1 -10.35 3.35 12.91
C MET A 1 -9.89 4.27 11.79
N GLY A 2 -8.63 4.71 11.84
CA GLY A 2 -8.09 5.64 10.85
C GLY A 2 -8.18 5.00 9.48
N SER A 3 -8.73 5.72 8.52
CA SER A 3 -8.72 5.31 7.11
C SER A 3 -7.28 5.40 6.63
N GLU A 4 -6.50 4.34 6.85
CA GLU A 4 -5.18 4.19 6.25
C GLU A 4 -5.33 4.35 4.73
N LEU A 5 -4.47 5.17 4.13
CA LEU A 5 -4.50 5.41 2.69
C LEU A 5 -4.39 4.09 1.94
N LYS A 6 -5.42 3.76 1.17
CA LYS A 6 -5.46 2.57 0.31
C LYS A 6 -4.30 2.61 -0.68
N SER A 7 -3.69 1.45 -0.89
CA SER A 7 -2.72 1.23 -1.97
C SER A 7 -3.38 1.38 -3.35
N ALA A 8 -2.57 1.64 -4.38
CA ALA A 8 -3.06 1.70 -5.76
C ALA A 8 -3.79 0.41 -6.18
N TRP A 9 -3.31 -0.74 -5.71
CA TRP A 9 -3.94 -2.04 -5.98
C TRP A 9 -5.33 -2.15 -5.35
N GLU A 10 -5.48 -1.74 -4.08
CA GLU A 10 -6.77 -1.73 -3.39
C GLU A 10 -7.78 -0.80 -4.08
N LEU A 11 -7.31 0.37 -4.56
CA LEU A 11 -8.13 1.29 -5.33
C LEU A 11 -8.55 0.70 -6.69
N ALA A 12 -7.64 0.01 -7.37
CA ALA A 12 -7.93 -0.67 -8.63
C ALA A 12 -8.99 -1.77 -8.42
N MET A 13 -8.83 -2.60 -7.39
CA MET A 13 -9.77 -3.68 -7.07
C MET A 13 -11.13 -3.19 -6.61
N GLU A 14 -11.19 -2.08 -5.85
CA GLU A 14 -12.47 -1.46 -5.51
C GLU A 14 -13.21 -0.98 -6.76
N LYS A 15 -12.47 -0.41 -7.73
CA LYS A 15 -13.03 0.05 -9.00
C LYS A 15 -13.52 -1.12 -9.86
N THR A 16 -12.75 -2.20 -9.98
CA THR A 16 -13.17 -3.39 -10.74
C THR A 16 -14.38 -4.06 -10.10
N GLN A 17 -14.41 -4.20 -8.77
CA GLN A 17 -15.55 -4.76 -8.04
C GLN A 17 -16.82 -3.93 -8.27
N LYS A 18 -16.74 -2.60 -8.29
CA LYS A 18 -17.88 -1.72 -8.63
C LYS A 18 -18.39 -1.92 -10.05
N MET A 19 -17.54 -2.38 -10.97
CA MET A 19 -17.89 -2.69 -12.36
C MET A 19 -18.32 -4.16 -12.56
N GLY A 20 -18.50 -4.93 -11.48
CA GLY A 20 -18.89 -6.34 -11.53
C GLY A 20 -17.74 -7.32 -11.79
N GLY A 21 -16.49 -6.87 -11.64
CA GLY A 21 -15.30 -7.72 -11.74
C GLY A 21 -15.02 -8.55 -10.47
N ASP A 22 -13.88 -9.23 -10.47
CA ASP A 22 -13.45 -10.11 -9.37
C ASP A 22 -13.44 -9.40 -8.00
N LYS A 23 -13.83 -10.14 -6.96
CA LYS A 23 -13.84 -9.66 -5.58
C LYS A 23 -12.42 -9.62 -5.01
N VAL A 24 -12.17 -8.65 -4.12
CA VAL A 24 -10.96 -8.62 -3.28
C VAL A 24 -10.89 -9.94 -2.48
N PRO A 25 -9.74 -10.66 -2.49
CA PRO A 25 -9.60 -11.90 -1.76
C PRO A 25 -9.70 -11.64 -0.25
N SER A 26 -10.23 -12.63 0.49
CA SER A 26 -10.34 -12.53 1.94
C SER A 26 -8.98 -12.74 2.60
N LEU A 27 -8.59 -11.77 3.41
CA LEU A 27 -7.36 -11.84 4.19
C LEU A 27 -7.60 -12.53 5.54
N SER A 28 -6.66 -13.40 5.92
CA SER A 28 -6.50 -13.93 7.29
C SER A 28 -6.09 -12.83 8.27
N SER A 29 -6.04 -13.16 9.57
CA SER A 29 -5.57 -12.22 10.58
C SER A 29 -4.11 -11.83 10.33
N ASP A 30 -3.26 -12.82 10.07
CA ASP A 30 -1.82 -12.63 9.87
C ASP A 30 -1.53 -11.76 8.63
N GLU A 31 -2.26 -11.98 7.52
CA GLU A 31 -2.12 -11.17 6.30
C GLU A 31 -2.57 -9.71 6.51
N LYS A 32 -3.58 -9.47 7.35
CA LYS A 32 -3.99 -8.10 7.70
C LYS A 32 -2.95 -7.41 8.58
N GLU A 33 -2.39 -8.13 9.53
CA GLU A 33 -1.33 -7.62 10.40
C GLU A 33 -0.06 -7.31 9.61
N GLU A 34 0.28 -8.14 8.62
CA GLU A 34 1.39 -7.88 7.70
C GLU A 34 1.17 -6.60 6.89
N ILE A 35 -0.03 -6.37 6.34
CA ILE A 35 -0.35 -5.13 5.62
C ILE A 35 -0.27 -3.92 6.55
N ALA A 36 -0.76 -4.03 7.78
CA ALA A 36 -0.69 -2.96 8.77
C ALA A 36 0.78 -2.60 9.11
N GLU A 37 1.63 -3.60 9.29
CA GLU A 37 3.06 -3.38 9.54
C GLU A 37 3.76 -2.77 8.32
N ILE A 38 3.45 -3.23 7.09
CA ILE A 38 3.96 -2.60 5.86
C ILE A 38 3.57 -1.12 5.83
N ARG A 39 2.31 -0.78 6.12
CA ARG A 39 1.83 0.61 6.12
C ARG A 39 2.59 1.47 7.14
N LYS A 40 2.71 0.98 8.37
CA LYS A 40 3.43 1.65 9.46
C LYS A 40 4.91 1.91 9.12
N VAL A 41 5.60 0.91 8.58
CA VAL A 41 7.01 1.04 8.17
C VAL A 41 7.17 2.09 7.07
N TYR A 42 6.31 2.09 6.07
CA TYR A 42 6.40 3.06 4.97
C TYR A 42 5.94 4.46 5.37
N GLU A 43 5.01 4.60 6.32
CA GLU A 43 4.66 5.88 6.93
C GLU A 43 5.88 6.53 7.61
N ALA A 44 6.66 5.76 8.38
CA ALA A 44 7.89 6.24 8.97
C ALA A 44 8.92 6.68 7.90
N LYS A 45 9.06 5.91 6.81
CA LYS A 45 9.95 6.28 5.69
C LYS A 45 9.50 7.54 4.96
N PHE A 46 8.19 7.73 4.77
CA PHE A 46 7.66 8.95 4.18
C PHE A 46 7.99 10.16 5.07
N ALA A 47 7.74 10.05 6.38
CA ALA A 47 8.06 11.10 7.34
C ALA A 47 9.58 11.43 7.34
N GLU A 48 10.44 10.42 7.25
CA GLU A 48 11.88 10.61 7.13
C GLU A 48 12.25 11.43 5.89
N VAL A 49 11.72 11.08 4.72
CA VAL A 49 11.94 11.83 3.46
C VAL A 49 11.38 13.24 3.54
N GLU A 50 10.20 13.41 4.14
CA GLU A 50 9.57 14.72 4.31
C GLU A 50 10.41 15.66 5.17
N ILE A 51 11.08 15.14 6.21
CA ILE A 51 11.93 15.91 7.13
C ILE A 51 13.33 16.15 6.55
N LEU A 52 13.98 15.11 6.02
CA LEU A 52 15.41 15.15 5.70
C LEU A 52 15.71 15.70 4.30
N VAL A 53 14.81 15.50 3.34
CA VAL A 53 15.05 15.93 1.95
C VAL A 53 14.56 17.36 1.79
N GLN A 54 15.47 18.30 1.53
CA GLN A 54 15.11 19.71 1.33
C GLN A 54 14.75 20.03 -0.11
N ASP A 55 15.39 19.35 -1.07
CA ASP A 55 15.09 19.52 -2.48
C ASP A 55 13.73 18.92 -2.84
N GLN A 56 12.84 19.74 -3.39
CA GLN A 56 11.44 19.36 -3.62
C GLN A 56 11.29 18.31 -4.73
N GLU A 57 12.11 18.38 -5.79
CA GLU A 57 12.05 17.44 -6.89
C GLU A 57 12.52 16.05 -6.44
N LYS A 58 13.67 16.01 -5.76
CA LYS A 58 14.20 14.79 -5.14
C LYS A 58 13.23 14.20 -4.12
N LYS A 59 12.63 15.04 -3.27
CA LYS A 59 11.61 14.60 -2.29
C LYS A 59 10.45 13.90 -2.99
N ASN A 60 9.92 14.50 -4.06
CA ASN A 60 8.80 13.92 -4.79
C ASN A 60 9.19 12.57 -5.42
N LEU A 61 10.37 12.48 -6.02
CA LEU A 61 10.88 11.22 -6.59
C LEU A 61 11.06 10.13 -5.54
N ASP A 62 11.63 10.47 -4.37
CA ASP A 62 11.85 9.53 -3.28
C ASP A 62 10.51 9.06 -2.67
N LEU A 63 9.56 9.97 -2.45
CA LEU A 63 8.21 9.63 -1.97
C LEU A 63 7.47 8.74 -2.97
N ASP A 64 7.51 9.04 -4.27
CA ASP A 64 6.86 8.24 -5.29
C ASP A 64 7.46 6.83 -5.41
N ARG A 65 8.79 6.72 -5.29
CA ARG A 65 9.46 5.42 -5.21
C ARG A 65 8.96 4.63 -4.01
N LEU A 66 8.96 5.22 -2.81
CA LEU A 66 8.52 4.56 -1.59
C LEU A 66 7.05 4.15 -1.67
N ARG A 67 6.18 4.95 -2.29
CA ARG A 67 4.77 4.61 -2.53
C ARG A 67 4.64 3.36 -3.40
N ARG A 68 5.39 3.29 -4.50
CA ARG A 68 5.39 2.11 -5.40
C ARG A 68 5.89 0.86 -4.68
N GLU A 69 6.96 0.96 -3.91
CA GLU A 69 7.50 -0.18 -3.15
C GLU A 69 6.49 -0.68 -2.09
N ARG A 70 5.84 0.24 -1.37
CA ARG A 70 4.76 -0.11 -0.42
C ARG A 70 3.63 -0.85 -1.13
N ASP A 71 3.16 -0.30 -2.24
CA ASP A 71 2.01 -0.83 -2.97
C ASP A 71 2.32 -2.22 -3.55
N GLN A 72 3.52 -2.43 -4.09
CA GLN A 72 3.98 -3.75 -4.54
C GLN A 72 4.00 -4.78 -3.42
N LYS A 73 4.43 -4.39 -2.21
CA LYS A 73 4.43 -5.29 -1.05
C LYS A 73 3.02 -5.64 -0.60
N ILE A 74 2.11 -4.67 -0.55
CA ILE A 74 0.71 -4.90 -0.20
C ILE A 74 0.05 -5.80 -1.25
N GLU A 75 0.27 -5.54 -2.54
CA GLU A 75 -0.20 -6.38 -3.64
C GLU A 75 0.31 -7.83 -3.51
N ALA A 76 1.57 -8.03 -3.15
CA ALA A 76 2.10 -9.38 -2.93
C ALA A 76 1.36 -10.13 -1.81
N VAL A 77 0.92 -9.46 -0.75
CA VAL A 77 0.09 -10.09 0.29
C VAL A 77 -1.25 -10.53 -0.30
N TYR A 78 -1.92 -9.66 -1.05
CA TYR A 78 -3.20 -9.98 -1.69
C TYR A 78 -3.08 -11.10 -2.73
N GLU A 79 -2.01 -11.14 -3.51
CA GLU A 79 -1.76 -12.21 -4.48
C GLU A 79 -1.50 -13.56 -3.79
N ARG A 80 -0.81 -13.56 -2.64
CA ARG A 80 -0.69 -14.78 -1.82
C ARG A 80 -2.05 -15.23 -1.29
N ALA A 81 -2.86 -14.29 -0.78
CA ALA A 81 -4.20 -14.58 -0.28
C ALA A 81 -5.12 -15.12 -1.39
N LYS A 82 -4.98 -14.66 -2.63
CA LYS A 82 -5.75 -15.13 -3.80
C LYS A 82 -5.40 -16.56 -4.21
N LYS A 83 -4.16 -17.00 -3.95
CA LYS A 83 -3.65 -18.33 -4.34
C LYS A 83 -3.88 -19.41 -3.27
N ARG A 84 -4.40 -19.05 -2.11
CA ARG A 84 -4.76 -19.96 -1.02
C ARG A 84 -6.14 -20.59 -1.28
#